data_AF-A0A2A2WJN2-F1
#
_entry.id   AF-A0A2A2WJN2-F1
#
_cell.length_a   1.000
_cell.length_b   1.000
_cell.length_c   1.000
_cell.angle_alpha   90.00
_cell.angle_beta   90.00
_cell.angle_gamma   90.00
#
_symmetry.space_group_name_H-M   'P 1'
#
loop_
_entity.id
_entity.type
_entity.pdbx_description
1 polymer ?
#
loop_
_entity_poly.entity_id
_entity_poly.type
_entity_poly.pdbx_seq_one_letter_code
_entity_poly.pdbx_strand_id
1 'polypeptide(L)'
;MNNVPVCTKTILQRGGRELIELLTHCVFSFNTDVLFLYCVGEYQLRPQAVRAIAIYDVFCAPAAPARLSDLSLIPPKDVRIDQAITQLRQAFQAATCDPPQSDGIAGDESGGAGQEERQGDGQDAGQDESPPPDRPAVPLPPRYLFDSIAANLRVSEQAKIATLEDYYDPKRTPQENLPGGELTAAQRAFVDHVWTPRIRPYLVSSGFWRVSTVG
;
A
#
# COMPACT_ATOMS: atom_id res chain seq x y z
N MET A 1 4.08 -39.73 -4.46
CA MET A 1 3.70 -38.94 -3.27
C MET A 1 2.48 -38.14 -3.67
N ASN A 2 1.34 -38.31 -2.98
CA ASN A 2 0.14 -37.55 -3.31
C ASN A 2 0.34 -36.11 -2.79
N ASN A 3 0.40 -35.12 -3.69
CA ASN A 3 0.34 -33.72 -3.29
C ASN A 3 -1.05 -33.47 -2.69
N VAL A 4 -1.09 -33.05 -1.43
CA VAL A 4 -2.33 -32.58 -0.82
C VAL A 4 -2.55 -31.16 -1.35
N PRO A 5 -3.66 -30.87 -2.05
CA PRO A 5 -3.92 -29.54 -2.57
C PRO A 5 -3.86 -28.52 -1.44
N VAL A 6 -3.12 -27.44 -1.65
CA VAL A 6 -2.93 -26.42 -0.63
C VAL A 6 -3.88 -25.28 -0.88
N CYS A 7 -4.73 -24.98 0.10
CA CYS A 7 -5.66 -23.87 -0.01
C CYS A 7 -4.92 -22.53 0.21
N THR A 8 -4.73 -21.77 -0.85
CA THR A 8 -4.08 -20.43 -0.84
C THR A 8 -4.75 -19.49 0.16
N LYS A 9 -6.08 -19.54 0.25
CA LYS A 9 -6.86 -18.78 1.24
C LYS A 9 -6.44 -19.10 2.68
N THR A 10 -6.13 -20.36 2.97
CA THR A 10 -5.68 -20.79 4.30
C THR A 10 -4.30 -20.21 4.61
N ILE A 11 -3.37 -20.22 3.65
CA ILE A 11 -2.05 -19.60 3.81
C ILE A 11 -2.18 -18.10 4.05
N LEU A 12 -3.01 -17.40 3.26
CA LEU A 12 -3.26 -15.96 3.41
C LEU A 12 -3.81 -15.61 4.81
N GLN A 13 -4.67 -16.46 5.37
CA GLN A 13 -5.26 -16.25 6.69
C GLN A 13 -4.29 -16.56 7.84
N ARG A 14 -3.50 -17.64 7.70
CA ARG A 14 -2.55 -18.09 8.74
C ARG A 14 -1.34 -17.16 8.84
N GLY A 15 -0.88 -16.62 7.71
CA GLY A 15 0.31 -15.79 7.64
C GLY A 15 1.61 -16.58 7.87
N GLY A 16 2.65 -15.89 8.35
CA GLY A 16 3.95 -16.49 8.67
C GLY A 16 4.82 -16.80 7.45
N ARG A 17 5.71 -17.78 7.58
CA ARG A 17 6.69 -18.15 6.54
C ARG A 17 6.01 -18.62 5.24
N GLU A 18 5.01 -19.48 5.35
CA GLU A 18 4.26 -20.01 4.20
C GLU A 18 3.64 -18.88 3.36
N LEU A 19 3.16 -17.82 4.01
CA LEU A 19 2.67 -16.62 3.33
C LEU A 19 3.79 -15.90 2.57
N ILE A 20 4.95 -15.68 3.20
CA ILE A 20 6.07 -15.00 2.53
C ILE A 20 6.56 -15.80 1.33
N GLU A 21 6.65 -17.12 1.45
CA GLU A 21 7.04 -18.01 0.34
C GLU A 21 6.00 -17.98 -0.78
N LEU A 22 4.70 -18.01 -0.45
CA LEU A 22 3.63 -17.88 -1.43
C LEU A 22 3.70 -16.53 -2.17
N LEU A 23 3.82 -15.42 -1.44
CA LEU A 23 3.91 -14.08 -2.04
C LEU A 23 5.17 -13.92 -2.90
N THR A 24 6.30 -14.50 -2.47
CA THR A 24 7.55 -14.50 -3.25
C THR A 24 7.37 -15.30 -4.53
N HIS A 25 6.73 -16.46 -4.45
CA HIS A 25 6.39 -17.24 -5.63
C HIS A 25 5.46 -16.45 -6.56
N CYS A 26 4.44 -15.75 -6.05
CA CYS A 26 3.55 -14.91 -6.87
C CYS A 26 4.31 -13.79 -7.58
N VAL A 27 5.31 -13.18 -6.96
CA VAL A 27 6.17 -12.19 -7.63
C VAL A 27 6.98 -12.84 -8.74
N PHE A 28 7.59 -13.99 -8.49
CA PHE A 28 8.40 -14.72 -9.46
C PHE A 28 7.60 -15.26 -10.64
N SER A 29 6.39 -15.76 -10.40
CA SER A 29 5.49 -16.28 -11.42
C SER A 29 4.61 -15.21 -12.08
N PHE A 30 4.76 -13.94 -11.68
CA PHE A 30 3.94 -12.81 -12.12
C PHE A 30 2.43 -13.01 -11.87
N ASN A 31 2.09 -13.64 -10.76
CA ASN A 31 0.72 -13.86 -10.30
C ASN A 31 0.25 -12.66 -9.46
N THR A 32 0.03 -11.53 -10.13
CA THR A 32 -0.33 -10.23 -9.52
C THR A 32 -1.70 -10.25 -8.82
N ASP A 33 -2.58 -11.14 -9.25
CA ASP A 33 -3.95 -11.27 -8.74
C ASP A 33 -3.97 -11.74 -7.28
N VAL A 34 -3.12 -12.71 -6.93
CA VAL A 34 -2.96 -13.17 -5.54
C VAL A 34 -2.33 -12.10 -4.66
N LEU A 35 -1.35 -11.35 -5.19
CA LEU A 35 -0.75 -10.20 -4.49
C LEU A 35 -1.79 -9.10 -4.20
N PHE A 36 -2.67 -8.81 -5.17
CA PHE A 36 -3.78 -7.90 -4.99
C PHE A 36 -4.73 -8.38 -3.89
N LEU A 37 -5.17 -9.65 -3.93
CA LEU A 37 -6.06 -10.22 -2.92
C LEU A 37 -5.46 -10.14 -1.51
N TYR A 38 -4.14 -10.39 -1.39
CA TYR A 38 -3.41 -10.20 -0.13
C TYR A 38 -3.46 -8.73 0.34
N CYS A 39 -3.12 -7.78 -0.53
CA CYS A 39 -3.11 -6.36 -0.18
C CYS A 39 -4.51 -5.85 0.21
N VAL A 40 -5.56 -6.29 -0.49
CA VAL A 40 -6.95 -5.98 -0.14
C VAL A 40 -7.31 -6.52 1.25
N GLY A 41 -6.92 -7.75 1.58
CA GLY A 41 -7.14 -8.31 2.92
C GLY A 41 -6.46 -7.50 4.03
N GLU A 42 -5.19 -7.10 3.82
CA GLU A 42 -4.46 -6.24 4.76
C GLU A 42 -5.07 -4.84 4.89
N TYR A 43 -5.56 -4.28 3.78
CA TYR A 43 -6.28 -3.01 3.78
C TYR A 43 -7.60 -3.10 4.54
N GLN A 44 -8.38 -4.16 4.34
CA GLN A 44 -9.63 -4.37 5.06
C GLN A 44 -9.42 -4.47 6.58
N LEU A 45 -8.27 -4.97 7.05
CA LEU A 45 -7.96 -5.00 8.48
C LEU A 45 -7.65 -3.61 9.04
N ARG A 46 -6.99 -2.76 8.24
CA ARG A 46 -6.58 -1.40 8.64
C ARG A 46 -6.73 -0.43 7.45
N PRO A 47 -7.95 0.09 7.20
CA PRO A 47 -8.19 1.01 6.10
C PRO A 47 -7.39 2.30 6.31
N GLN A 48 -6.62 2.72 5.31
CA GLN A 48 -5.85 3.96 5.32
C GLN A 48 -5.81 4.54 3.91
N ALA A 49 -5.87 5.87 3.78
CA ALA A 49 -5.88 6.53 2.48
C ALA A 49 -4.66 6.15 1.63
N VAL A 50 -3.46 6.21 2.22
CA VAL A 50 -2.20 5.83 1.54
C VAL A 50 -2.21 4.38 1.04
N ARG A 51 -2.80 3.44 1.80
CA ARG A 51 -2.93 2.03 1.39
C ARG A 51 -3.90 1.87 0.22
N ALA A 52 -5.04 2.55 0.27
CA ALA A 52 -6.03 2.52 -0.82
C ALA A 52 -5.42 3.07 -2.12
N ILE A 53 -4.73 4.21 -2.04
CA ILE A 53 -4.03 4.81 -3.18
C ILE A 53 -2.98 3.84 -3.74
N ALA A 54 -2.17 3.23 -2.87
CA ALA A 54 -1.12 2.30 -3.30
C ALA A 54 -1.68 1.04 -3.96
N ILE A 55 -2.76 0.44 -3.43
CA ILE A 55 -3.44 -0.69 -4.08
C ILE A 55 -3.92 -0.28 -5.48
N TYR A 56 -4.57 0.87 -5.59
CA TYR A 56 -5.06 1.34 -6.87
C TYR A 56 -3.92 1.56 -7.87
N ASP A 57 -2.85 2.26 -7.47
CA ASP A 57 -1.73 2.59 -8.36
C ASP A 57 -0.95 1.37 -8.82
N VAL A 58 -0.81 0.36 -7.96
CA VAL A 58 -0.02 -0.83 -8.29
C VAL A 58 -0.80 -1.82 -9.15
N PHE A 59 -2.13 -1.94 -8.95
CA PHE A 59 -2.91 -3.04 -9.53
C PHE A 59 -4.07 -2.60 -10.45
N CYS A 60 -4.68 -1.44 -10.19
CA CYS A 60 -5.95 -1.06 -10.83
C CYS A 60 -5.82 0.05 -11.88
N ALA A 61 -4.87 0.97 -11.70
CA ALA A 61 -4.68 2.10 -12.60
C ALA A 61 -4.43 1.62 -14.05
N PRO A 62 -4.85 2.38 -15.08
CA PRO A 62 -4.62 2.00 -16.48
C PRO A 62 -3.14 1.73 -16.82
N ALA A 63 -2.23 2.47 -16.19
CA ALA A 63 -0.78 2.35 -16.33
C ALA A 63 -0.12 1.63 -15.13
N ALA A 64 -0.89 0.84 -14.38
CA ALA A 64 -0.40 0.12 -13.21
C ALA A 64 0.74 -0.85 -13.58
N PRO A 65 1.84 -0.87 -12.80
CA PRO A 65 3.01 -1.70 -13.11
C PRO A 65 2.81 -3.19 -12.82
N ALA A 66 1.84 -3.56 -11.98
CA ALA A 66 1.42 -4.94 -11.71
C ALA A 66 -0.09 -5.07 -11.91
N ARG A 67 -0.57 -4.59 -13.05
CA ARG A 67 -1.99 -4.57 -13.40
C ARG A 67 -2.61 -5.96 -13.34
N LEU A 68 -3.85 -6.05 -12.84
CA LEU A 68 -4.61 -7.30 -12.79
C LEU A 68 -4.71 -7.96 -14.17
N SER A 69 -4.68 -9.30 -14.20
CA SER A 69 -4.65 -10.07 -15.44
C SER A 69 -5.90 -9.88 -16.30
N ASP A 70 -7.07 -9.81 -15.67
CA ASP A 70 -8.36 -9.65 -16.34
C ASP A 70 -8.89 -8.23 -16.14
N LEU A 71 -8.77 -7.43 -17.21
CA LEU A 71 -9.19 -6.03 -17.23
C LEU A 71 -10.70 -5.85 -17.17
N SER A 72 -11.49 -6.89 -17.46
CA SER A 72 -12.95 -6.81 -17.35
C SER A 72 -13.41 -6.71 -15.88
N LEU A 73 -12.55 -7.14 -14.94
CA LEU A 73 -12.81 -7.11 -13.50
C LEU A 73 -12.65 -5.71 -12.90
N ILE A 74 -11.85 -4.86 -13.55
CA ILE A 74 -11.80 -3.43 -13.28
C ILE A 74 -12.93 -2.86 -14.12
N PRO A 75 -14.13 -2.61 -13.55
CA PRO A 75 -15.28 -2.35 -14.38
C PRO A 75 -14.97 -1.12 -15.23
N PRO A 76 -15.04 -1.19 -16.57
CA PRO A 76 -14.56 -0.12 -17.46
C PRO A 76 -15.33 1.20 -17.32
N LYS A 77 -16.30 1.27 -16.40
CA LYS A 77 -17.17 2.39 -16.10
C LYS A 77 -17.37 2.64 -14.61
N ASP A 78 -16.70 1.91 -13.71
CA ASP A 78 -16.85 2.19 -12.28
C ASP A 78 -15.99 3.39 -11.87
N VAL A 79 -16.45 4.56 -12.31
CA VAL A 79 -15.91 5.86 -11.96
C VAL A 79 -15.87 6.09 -10.45
N ARG A 80 -16.57 5.27 -9.64
CA ARG A 80 -16.63 5.46 -8.19
C ARG A 80 -15.29 5.18 -7.54
N ILE A 81 -14.56 4.15 -7.98
CA ILE A 81 -13.23 3.84 -7.41
C ILE A 81 -12.26 4.97 -7.79
N ASP A 82 -12.23 5.36 -9.07
CA ASP A 82 -11.36 6.45 -9.54
C ASP A 82 -11.67 7.77 -8.82
N GLN A 83 -12.94 8.12 -8.65
CA GLN A 83 -13.38 9.30 -7.92
C GLN A 83 -12.98 9.23 -6.44
N ALA A 84 -13.22 8.10 -5.77
CA ALA A 84 -12.85 7.90 -4.37
C ALA A 84 -11.33 8.03 -4.18
N ILE A 85 -10.53 7.41 -5.06
CA ILE A 85 -9.08 7.51 -5.01
C ILE A 85 -8.61 8.94 -5.29
N THR A 86 -9.23 9.64 -6.23
CA THR A 86 -8.91 11.06 -6.52
C THR A 86 -9.16 11.94 -5.31
N GLN A 87 -10.32 11.78 -4.64
CA GLN A 87 -10.64 12.52 -3.42
C GLN A 87 -9.66 12.22 -2.29
N LEU A 88 -9.29 10.94 -2.11
CA LEU A 88 -8.30 10.53 -1.10
C LEU A 88 -6.93 11.14 -1.38
N ARG A 89 -6.49 11.21 -2.64
CA ARG A 89 -5.22 11.88 -2.99
C ARG A 89 -5.24 13.36 -2.66
N GLN A 90 -6.31 14.06 -3.06
CA GLN A 90 -6.45 15.49 -2.79
C GLN A 90 -6.41 15.77 -1.29
N ALA A 91 -7.16 14.99 -0.50
CA ALA A 91 -7.17 15.13 0.95
C ALA A 91 -5.82 14.77 1.60
N PHE A 92 -5.17 13.70 1.12
CA PHE A 92 -3.84 13.31 1.60
C PHE A 92 -2.80 14.38 1.31
N GLN A 93 -2.80 14.93 0.09
CA GLN A 93 -1.91 16.02 -0.33
C GLN A 93 -2.16 17.28 0.51
N ALA A 94 -3.41 17.68 0.72
CA ALA A 94 -3.76 18.82 1.57
C ALA A 94 -3.30 18.66 3.02
N ALA A 95 -3.23 17.43 3.54
CA ALA A 95 -2.76 17.13 4.89
C ALA A 95 -1.24 16.98 5.03
N THR A 96 -0.52 16.74 3.93
CA THR A 96 0.95 16.56 3.93
C THR A 96 1.72 17.75 3.39
N CYS A 97 1.11 18.59 2.55
CA CYS A 97 1.66 19.89 2.23
C CYS A 97 1.46 20.81 3.43
N ASP A 98 2.55 21.24 4.08
CA ASP A 98 2.47 22.30 5.08
C ASP A 98 1.73 23.49 4.47
N PRO A 99 0.73 24.08 5.16
CA PRO A 99 0.14 25.32 4.69
C PRO A 99 1.27 26.34 4.54
N PRO A 100 1.28 27.17 3.48
CA PRO A 100 2.25 28.24 3.38
C PRO A 100 2.20 29.00 4.70
N GLN A 101 3.33 29.02 5.42
CA GLN A 101 3.45 29.84 6.62
C GLN A 101 3.00 31.22 6.19
N SER A 102 1.88 31.68 6.76
CA SER A 102 1.40 33.03 6.56
C SER A 102 2.56 33.91 7.00
N ASP A 103 3.37 34.39 6.04
CA ASP A 103 4.47 35.30 6.30
C ASP A 103 3.82 36.48 7.01
N GLY A 104 3.94 36.48 8.33
CA GLY A 104 3.47 37.53 9.20
C GLY A 104 4.09 38.79 8.65
N ILE A 105 3.23 39.68 8.17
CA ILE A 105 3.54 41.05 7.79
C ILE A 105 4.49 41.57 8.86
N ALA A 106 5.78 41.68 8.50
CA ALA A 106 6.77 42.35 9.31
C ALA A 106 6.34 43.81 9.31
N GLY A 107 5.54 44.14 10.33
CA GLY A 107 5.30 45.49 10.75
C GLY A 107 6.65 46.13 11.02
N ASP A 108 6.95 47.07 10.13
CA ASP A 108 7.85 48.17 10.30
C ASP A 108 7.76 48.77 11.73
N GLU A 109 8.94 49.17 12.23
CA GLU A 109 9.20 50.32 13.11
C GLU A 109 10.05 50.05 14.37
N SER A 110 11.30 50.52 14.26
CA SER A 110 11.91 51.53 15.15
C SER A 110 12.45 51.12 16.54
N GLY A 111 13.78 51.03 16.60
CA GLY A 111 14.64 51.91 17.42
C GLY A 111 14.49 51.90 18.95
N GLY A 112 15.57 51.52 19.66
CA GLY A 112 15.72 51.88 21.07
C GLY A 112 16.87 51.18 21.78
N ALA A 113 18.02 51.86 21.89
CA ALA A 113 19.11 51.50 22.78
C ALA A 113 18.73 51.77 24.26
N GLY A 114 19.07 50.86 25.17
CA GLY A 114 18.89 51.07 26.61
C GLY A 114 19.35 49.87 27.44
N GLN A 115 20.19 50.16 28.44
CA GLN A 115 20.98 49.28 29.30
C GLN A 115 20.22 48.57 30.44
N GLU A 116 20.89 47.54 30.95
CA GLU A 116 21.07 47.13 32.37
C GLU A 116 19.98 46.35 33.15
N GLU A 117 20.44 45.16 33.59
CA GLU A 117 20.24 44.47 34.87
C GLU A 117 18.92 44.59 35.63
N ARG A 118 18.27 43.43 35.86
CA ARG A 118 17.91 42.97 37.22
C ARG A 118 17.46 41.51 37.24
N GLN A 119 18.14 40.77 38.11
CA GLN A 119 17.74 39.49 38.69
C GLN A 119 16.42 39.65 39.46
N GLY A 120 15.49 38.71 39.27
CA GLY A 120 14.23 38.63 40.00
C GLY A 120 13.57 37.27 39.80
N ASP A 121 13.67 36.43 40.84
CA ASP A 121 12.87 35.23 41.04
C ASP A 121 11.37 35.54 40.99
N GLY A 122 10.59 34.60 40.44
CA GLY A 122 9.21 34.40 40.85
C GLY A 122 8.14 34.54 39.76
N GLN A 123 7.39 33.44 39.63
CA GLN A 123 5.98 33.34 39.28
C GLN A 123 5.56 33.37 37.79
N ASP A 124 5.11 32.18 37.40
CA ASP A 124 3.75 31.95 36.91
C ASP A 124 3.37 32.72 35.64
N ALA A 125 3.78 32.18 34.50
CA ALA A 125 3.19 32.51 33.22
C ALA A 125 2.71 31.21 32.59
N GLY A 126 1.39 31.04 32.63
CA GLY A 126 0.66 29.94 32.02
C GLY A 126 1.20 29.66 30.63
N GLN A 127 1.57 28.41 30.42
CA GLN A 127 1.78 27.86 29.10
C GLN A 127 0.47 28.08 28.34
N ASP A 128 0.48 29.10 27.50
CA ASP A 128 -0.48 29.34 26.43
C ASP A 128 -0.27 28.20 25.43
N GLU A 129 -0.72 27.00 25.81
CA GLU A 129 -0.79 25.80 24.98
C GLU A 129 -1.93 26.05 23.99
N SER A 130 -1.68 26.98 23.06
CA SER A 130 -2.49 27.14 21.87
C SER A 130 -2.59 25.76 21.23
N PRO A 131 -3.80 25.17 21.13
CA PRO A 131 -3.96 23.83 20.59
C PRO A 131 -3.30 23.79 19.22
N PRO A 132 -2.48 22.76 18.93
CA PRO A 132 -1.77 22.67 17.66
C PRO A 132 -2.78 22.84 16.52
N PRO A 133 -2.43 23.58 15.46
CA PRO A 133 -3.35 23.85 14.36
C PRO A 133 -3.95 22.54 13.87
N ASP A 134 -5.29 22.48 13.85
CA ASP A 134 -6.09 21.33 13.42
C ASP A 134 -5.61 20.89 12.03
N ARG A 135 -4.70 19.91 11.98
CA ARG A 135 -4.27 19.32 10.72
C ARG A 135 -5.52 18.77 10.04
N PRO A 136 -5.77 19.08 8.76
CA PRO A 136 -6.96 18.60 8.08
C PRO A 136 -6.96 17.08 8.13
N ALA A 137 -7.98 16.51 8.78
CA ALA A 137 -8.09 15.08 8.95
C ALA A 137 -8.28 14.40 7.59
N VAL A 138 -7.34 13.54 7.20
CA VAL A 138 -7.49 12.74 5.98
C VAL A 138 -8.67 11.78 6.19
N PRO A 139 -9.70 11.81 5.32
CA PRO A 139 -10.86 10.95 5.49
C PRO A 139 -10.45 9.48 5.41
N LEU A 140 -11.04 8.66 6.30
CA LEU A 140 -10.82 7.23 6.28
C LEU A 140 -11.53 6.63 5.05
N PRO A 141 -10.83 5.89 4.19
CA PRO A 141 -11.47 5.29 3.03
C PRO A 141 -12.43 4.15 3.44
N PRO A 142 -13.48 3.85 2.64
CA PRO A 142 -14.38 2.75 2.92
C PRO A 142 -13.64 1.41 3.01
N ARG A 143 -13.89 0.65 4.08
CA ARG A 143 -13.26 -0.66 4.31
C ARG A 143 -13.39 -1.63 3.13
N TYR A 144 -14.52 -1.57 2.42
CA TYR A 144 -14.88 -2.48 1.35
C TYR A 144 -14.71 -1.87 -0.05
N LEU A 145 -13.83 -0.87 -0.18
CA LEU A 145 -13.61 -0.13 -1.43
C LEU A 145 -13.26 -1.05 -2.62
N PHE A 146 -12.56 -2.16 -2.37
CA PHE A 146 -12.08 -3.08 -3.41
C PHE A 146 -12.86 -4.41 -3.45
N ASP A 147 -13.92 -4.58 -2.66
CA ASP A 147 -14.60 -5.86 -2.50
C ASP A 147 -15.22 -6.37 -3.79
N SER A 148 -15.79 -5.49 -4.62
CA SER A 148 -16.34 -5.88 -5.91
C SER A 148 -15.25 -6.45 -6.83
N ILE A 149 -14.07 -5.83 -6.87
CA ILE A 149 -12.95 -6.31 -7.68
C ILE A 149 -12.45 -7.65 -7.11
N ALA A 150 -12.24 -7.73 -5.81
CA ALA A 150 -11.78 -8.96 -5.16
C ALA A 150 -12.78 -10.13 -5.30
N ALA A 151 -14.09 -9.85 -5.25
CA ALA A 151 -15.13 -10.85 -5.47
C ALA A 151 -15.14 -11.35 -6.92
N ASN A 152 -15.11 -10.42 -7.89
CA ASN A 152 -15.07 -10.78 -9.31
C ASN A 152 -13.78 -11.56 -9.65
N LEU A 153 -12.64 -11.15 -9.10
CA LEU A 153 -11.36 -11.84 -9.27
C LEU A 153 -11.42 -13.26 -8.73
N ARG A 154 -11.99 -13.48 -7.54
CA ARG A 154 -12.17 -14.85 -7.00
C ARG A 154 -13.03 -15.72 -7.90
N VAL A 155 -14.08 -15.18 -8.51
CA VAL A 155 -14.98 -15.93 -9.39
C VAL A 155 -14.32 -16.21 -10.75
N SER A 156 -13.74 -15.20 -11.39
CA SER A 156 -13.11 -15.30 -12.71
C SER A 156 -11.84 -16.17 -12.66
N GLU A 157 -10.98 -15.91 -11.66
CA GLU A 157 -9.69 -16.58 -11.50
C GLU A 157 -9.78 -17.86 -10.68
N GLN A 158 -10.99 -18.35 -10.35
CA GLN A 158 -11.15 -19.59 -9.62
C GLN A 158 -10.36 -20.74 -10.28
N ALA A 159 -10.27 -20.77 -11.61
CA ALA A 159 -9.49 -21.74 -12.35
C ALA A 159 -7.97 -21.52 -12.25
N LYS A 160 -7.46 -20.27 -12.29
CA LYS A 160 -6.01 -20.01 -12.16
C LYS A 160 -5.52 -20.16 -10.72
N ILE A 161 -6.33 -19.74 -9.75
CA ILE A 161 -6.08 -20.00 -8.33
C ILE A 161 -6.10 -21.50 -8.09
N ALA A 162 -7.10 -22.25 -8.58
CA ALA A 162 -7.11 -23.71 -8.46
C ALA A 162 -5.87 -24.33 -9.12
N THR A 163 -5.46 -23.85 -10.29
CA THR A 163 -4.21 -24.31 -10.94
C THR A 163 -3.01 -24.07 -10.04
N LEU A 164 -2.88 -22.89 -9.42
CA LEU A 164 -1.83 -22.60 -8.44
C LEU A 164 -1.92 -23.56 -7.24
N GLU A 165 -3.11 -23.80 -6.69
CA GLU A 165 -3.34 -24.71 -5.56
C GLU A 165 -3.00 -26.17 -5.89
N ASP A 166 -3.11 -26.57 -7.16
CA ASP A 166 -2.81 -27.92 -7.64
C ASP A 166 -1.31 -28.19 -7.75
N TYR A 167 -0.49 -27.20 -8.13
CA TYR A 167 0.96 -27.39 -8.32
C TYR A 167 1.84 -26.82 -7.20
N TYR A 168 1.36 -25.81 -6.46
CA TYR A 168 2.16 -25.15 -5.43
C TYR A 168 2.37 -26.06 -4.23
N ASP A 169 3.64 -26.29 -3.89
CA ASP A 169 4.03 -27.04 -2.69
C ASP A 169 4.72 -26.10 -1.68
N PRO A 170 4.14 -25.88 -0.49
CA PRO A 170 4.69 -25.01 0.54
C PRO A 170 5.97 -25.57 1.18
N LYS A 171 6.35 -26.82 0.89
CA LYS A 171 7.63 -27.40 1.34
C LYS A 171 8.79 -27.07 0.40
N ARG A 172 8.48 -26.57 -0.80
CA ARG A 172 9.46 -26.17 -1.81
C ARG A 172 9.71 -24.68 -1.72
N THR A 173 10.91 -24.27 -2.08
CA THR A 173 11.25 -22.85 -2.21
C THR A 173 10.44 -22.19 -3.34
N PRO A 174 10.29 -20.85 -3.32
CA PRO A 174 9.58 -20.14 -4.37
C PRO A 174 10.11 -20.42 -5.80
N GLN A 175 11.44 -20.57 -5.95
CA GLN A 175 12.10 -20.90 -7.20
C GLN A 175 11.84 -22.34 -7.63
N GLU A 176 11.91 -23.30 -6.71
CA GLU A 176 11.59 -24.69 -7.03
C GLU A 176 10.13 -24.84 -7.51
N ASN A 177 9.21 -24.04 -6.99
CA ASN A 177 7.82 -24.01 -7.47
C ASN A 177 7.66 -23.43 -8.89
N LEU A 178 8.70 -22.88 -9.52
CA LEU A 178 8.66 -22.42 -10.91
C LEU A 178 8.79 -23.58 -11.90
N PRO A 179 8.17 -23.48 -13.10
CA PRO A 179 8.44 -24.40 -14.20
C PRO A 179 9.94 -24.42 -14.53
N GLY A 180 10.59 -25.57 -14.36
CA GLY A 180 12.03 -25.73 -14.60
C GLY A 180 12.94 -25.20 -13.48
N GLY A 181 12.39 -24.69 -12.37
CA GLY A 181 13.16 -24.25 -11.21
C GLY A 181 13.88 -22.91 -11.35
N GLU A 182 13.69 -22.19 -12.46
CA GLU A 182 14.36 -20.93 -12.76
C GLU A 182 13.39 -19.86 -13.26
N LEU A 183 13.75 -18.59 -13.04
CA LEU A 183 13.06 -17.44 -13.62
C LEU A 183 13.34 -17.38 -15.13
N THR A 184 12.27 -17.24 -15.91
CA THR A 184 12.39 -16.82 -17.31
C THR A 184 12.99 -15.41 -17.42
N ALA A 185 13.53 -15.06 -18.58
CA ALA A 185 14.11 -13.72 -18.81
C ALA A 185 13.09 -12.59 -18.53
N ALA A 186 11.82 -12.79 -18.89
CA ALA A 186 10.75 -11.83 -18.62
C ALA A 186 10.44 -11.70 -17.13
N GLN A 187 10.35 -12.82 -16.40
CA GLN A 187 10.13 -12.79 -14.95
C GLN A 187 11.30 -12.14 -14.22
N ARG A 188 12.54 -12.46 -14.60
CA ARG A 188 13.73 -11.80 -14.05
C ARG A 188 13.71 -10.30 -14.30
N ALA A 189 13.43 -9.88 -15.55
CA ALA A 189 13.31 -8.45 -15.88
C ALA A 189 12.22 -7.74 -15.06
N PHE A 190 11.07 -8.39 -14.82
CA PHE A 190 10.04 -7.85 -13.94
C PHE A 190 10.54 -7.70 -12.50
N VAL A 191 11.17 -8.73 -11.94
CA VAL A 191 11.70 -8.70 -10.56
C VAL A 191 12.73 -7.59 -10.39
N ASP A 192 13.69 -7.52 -11.31
CA ASP A 192 14.86 -6.64 -11.20
C ASP A 192 14.54 -5.17 -11.54
N HIS A 193 13.62 -4.92 -12.48
CA HIS A 193 13.36 -3.57 -12.99
C HIS A 193 12.01 -2.98 -12.58
N VAL A 194 11.06 -3.80 -12.11
CA VAL A 194 9.71 -3.34 -11.75
C VAL A 194 9.40 -3.61 -10.29
N TRP A 195 9.48 -4.86 -9.85
CA TRP A 195 9.11 -5.24 -8.49
C TRP A 195 10.05 -4.59 -7.46
N THR A 196 11.34 -4.92 -7.52
CA THR A 196 12.33 -4.52 -6.52
C THR A 196 12.51 -3.00 -6.42
N PRO A 197 12.70 -2.26 -7.52
CA PRO A 197 12.99 -0.83 -7.44
C PRO A 197 11.74 0.07 -7.34
N ARG A 198 10.56 -0.39 -7.76
CA ARG A 198 9.37 0.48 -7.86
C ARG A 198 8.22 0.02 -6.98
N ILE A 199 7.73 -1.21 -7.19
CA ILE A 199 6.51 -1.67 -6.51
C ILE A 199 6.76 -1.93 -5.03
N ARG A 200 7.79 -2.73 -4.70
CA ARG A 200 8.10 -3.13 -3.32
C ARG A 200 8.29 -1.93 -2.39
N PRO A 201 9.18 -0.96 -2.67
CA PRO A 201 9.37 0.19 -1.77
C PRO A 201 8.09 0.99 -1.60
N TYR A 202 7.30 1.16 -2.67
CA TYR A 202 6.06 1.92 -2.61
C TYR A 202 4.96 1.24 -1.76
N LEU A 203 4.79 -0.08 -1.88
CA LEU A 203 3.87 -0.83 -1.02
C LEU A 203 4.34 -0.81 0.44
N VAL A 204 5.65 -0.95 0.69
CA VAL A 204 6.22 -0.91 2.05
C VAL A 204 6.02 0.46 2.69
N SER A 205 6.33 1.55 1.99
CA SER A 205 6.13 2.91 2.50
C SER A 205 4.65 3.24 2.75
N SER A 206 3.75 2.57 2.03
CA SER A 206 2.30 2.69 2.21
C SER A 206 1.75 1.83 3.33
N GLY A 207 2.60 1.05 4.01
CA GLY A 207 2.24 0.28 5.20
C GLY A 207 2.06 -1.23 4.99
N PHE A 208 2.33 -1.77 3.80
CA PHE A 208 2.33 -3.21 3.53
C PHE A 208 3.68 -3.85 3.92
N TRP A 209 4.08 -3.69 5.17
CA TRP A 209 5.43 -4.03 5.65
C TRP A 209 5.85 -5.49 5.41
N ARG A 210 4.93 -6.46 5.40
CA ARG A 210 5.27 -7.87 5.08
C ARG A 210 5.77 -8.07 3.65
N VAL A 211 5.48 -7.12 2.75
CA VAL A 211 6.00 -7.13 1.37
C VAL A 211 7.50 -6.82 1.33
N SER A 212 8.08 -6.27 2.42
CA SER A 212 9.53 -6.00 2.48
C SER A 212 10.39 -7.26 2.37
N THR A 213 9.87 -8.41 2.79
CA THR A 213 10.56 -9.71 2.75
C THR A 213 10.22 -10.53 1.50
N VAL A 214 9.51 -9.95 0.54
CA VAL A 214 9.09 -10.62 -0.69
C VAL A 214 10.07 -10.29 -1.81
N GLY A 215 10.67 -11.33 -2.39
CA GLY A 215 11.69 -11.24 -3.45
C GLY A 215 12.99 -11.93 -3.08
#